data_AF-A0A1H0FUU6-F1
#
_entry.id   AF-A0A1H0FUU6-F1
#
_cell.length_a   1.000
_cell.length_b   1.000
_cell.length_c   1.000
_cell.angle_alpha   90.00
_cell.angle_beta   90.00
_cell.angle_gamma   90.00
#
_symmetry.space_group_name_H-M   'P 1'
#
loop_
_entity.id
_entity.type
_entity.pdbx_description
1 polymer ?
#
loop_
_entity_poly.entity_id
_entity_poly.type
_entity_poly.pdbx_seq_one_letter_code
_entity_poly.pdbx_strand_id
1 'polypeptide(L)'
;MREGVVRSLCAAVAAALIAMLAACTTAPTAPIGPRATTPRPAPAPQRDAPGQAVDEVPAPVPLTERPRPELLGGEVPREFQRGTASWYGPRFNGRRTASGERFDMREFTAAHRTLPFGTLVRVHSLVNGRDVDVRITDRGPYAGNRIIDLSRAAAEELGMLGMGFKEVVLLVPESTPEVDVAPPPARKPARKPRRVSPASRR
;
A
#
# COMPACT_ATOMS: atom_id res chain seq x y z
N MET A 1 20.97 61.13 31.64
CA MET A 1 20.40 60.38 32.79
C MET A 1 19.38 59.31 32.33
N ARG A 2 19.61 58.60 31.21
CA ARG A 2 18.62 57.67 30.61
C ARG A 2 19.16 56.25 30.36
N GLU A 3 20.22 55.86 31.06
CA GLU A 3 20.88 54.55 30.90
C GLU A 3 20.75 53.64 32.16
N GLY A 4 20.17 54.15 33.26
CA GLY A 4 20.11 53.45 34.55
C GLY A 4 18.86 52.60 34.77
N VAL A 5 17.75 52.88 34.06
CA VAL A 5 16.45 52.23 34.31
C VAL A 5 16.36 50.85 33.64
N VAL A 6 17.02 50.65 32.50
CA VAL A 6 16.91 49.41 31.72
C VAL A 6 17.67 48.24 32.37
N ARG A 7 18.73 48.52 33.14
CA ARG A 7 19.49 47.49 33.88
C ARG A 7 18.75 46.96 35.11
N SER A 8 17.87 47.74 35.71
CA SER A 8 17.09 47.32 36.89
C SER A 8 15.96 46.36 36.52
N LEU A 9 15.44 46.43 35.29
CA LEU A 9 14.35 45.57 34.84
C LEU A 9 14.80 44.14 34.47
N CYS A 10 16.05 43.95 34.03
CA CYS A 10 16.59 42.61 33.75
C CYS A 10 16.86 41.78 35.01
N ALA A 11 17.17 42.41 36.15
CA ALA A 11 17.46 41.70 37.40
C ALA A 11 16.18 41.17 38.09
N ALA A 12 15.03 41.80 37.87
CA ALA A 12 13.77 41.39 38.48
C ALA A 12 13.11 40.17 37.80
N VAL A 13 13.40 39.92 36.52
CA VAL A 13 12.85 38.75 35.80
C VAL A 13 13.66 37.48 36.08
N ALA A 14 14.95 37.60 36.42
CA ALA A 14 15.80 36.45 36.74
C ALA A 14 15.46 35.79 38.09
N ALA A 15 14.91 36.54 39.06
CA ALA A 15 14.51 36.00 40.36
C ALA A 15 13.16 35.23 40.33
N ALA A 16 12.37 35.37 39.26
CA ALA A 16 11.08 34.69 39.13
C ALA A 16 11.15 33.33 38.41
N LEU A 17 12.33 32.94 37.91
CA LEU A 17 12.55 31.66 37.20
C LEU A 17 13.29 30.60 38.05
N ILE A 18 13.75 30.95 39.26
CA ILE A 18 14.29 30.02 40.26
C ILE A 18 13.23 29.75 41.35
N ALA A 19 11.98 29.57 40.94
CA ALA A 19 10.92 29.00 41.75
C ALA A 19 10.29 27.77 41.05
N MET A 20 11.09 27.10 40.23
CA MET A 20 10.97 25.67 39.96
C MET A 20 11.32 24.90 41.25
N LEU A 21 10.51 23.88 41.58
CA LEU A 21 10.84 22.69 42.39
C LEU A 21 10.17 22.46 43.76
N ALA A 22 8.95 22.96 44.02
CA ALA A 22 8.15 22.34 45.10
C ALA A 22 6.64 22.40 44.85
N ALA A 23 5.98 21.25 45.04
CA ALA A 23 4.54 20.98 44.96
C ALA A 23 3.99 20.80 43.52
N CYS A 24 3.39 19.67 43.11
CA CYS A 24 2.57 18.71 43.84
C CYS A 24 2.76 17.28 43.30
N THR A 25 3.19 16.33 44.13
CA THR A 25 3.01 14.89 43.89
C THR A 25 2.36 14.29 45.14
N THR A 26 1.04 14.13 45.11
CA THR A 26 0.29 13.36 46.11
C THR A 26 -0.49 12.27 45.38
N ALA A 27 0.08 11.08 45.35
CA ALA A 27 -0.63 9.88 44.93
C ALA A 27 -1.37 9.27 46.13
N PRO A 28 -2.60 8.75 45.96
CA PRO A 28 -3.34 8.12 47.05
C PRO A 28 -2.78 6.72 47.36
N THR A 29 -2.46 6.50 48.63
CA THR A 29 -2.12 5.19 49.21
C THR A 29 -3.36 4.31 49.27
N ALA A 30 -3.35 3.19 48.54
CA ALA A 30 -4.34 2.13 48.73
C ALA A 30 -3.99 1.26 49.95
N PRO A 31 -4.98 0.78 50.73
CA PRO A 31 -4.73 -0.06 51.89
C PRO A 31 -4.28 -1.48 51.49
N ILE A 32 -3.28 -1.98 52.22
CA ILE A 32 -2.75 -3.34 52.13
C ILE A 32 -3.76 -4.30 52.78
N GLY A 33 -4.46 -5.08 51.97
CA GLY A 33 -5.25 -6.23 52.43
C GLY A 33 -4.36 -7.44 52.78
N PRO A 34 -4.84 -8.38 53.62
CA PRO A 34 -4.04 -9.52 54.04
C PRO A 34 -3.77 -10.49 52.87
N ARG A 35 -2.54 -10.98 52.84
CA ARG A 35 -1.99 -11.93 51.85
C ARG A 35 -2.70 -13.28 51.98
N ALA A 36 -3.57 -13.61 51.03
CA ALA A 36 -4.09 -14.96 50.87
C ALA A 36 -2.96 -15.86 50.33
N THR A 37 -2.58 -16.85 51.12
CA THR A 37 -1.64 -17.91 50.76
C THR A 37 -2.34 -18.89 49.82
N THR A 38 -2.17 -18.75 48.51
CA THR A 38 -2.60 -19.79 47.56
C THR A 38 -1.51 -20.88 47.46
N PRO A 39 -1.88 -22.17 47.41
CA PRO A 39 -0.93 -23.26 47.26
C PRO A 39 -0.25 -23.22 45.89
N ARG A 40 1.05 -23.53 45.87
CA ARG A 40 1.88 -23.71 44.68
C ARG A 40 1.24 -24.78 43.75
N PRO A 41 0.90 -24.48 42.49
CA PRO A 41 0.52 -25.52 41.55
C PRO A 41 1.73 -26.41 41.24
N ALA A 42 1.50 -27.72 41.15
CA ALA A 42 2.50 -28.74 40.83
C ALA A 42 3.19 -28.46 39.48
N PRO A 43 4.46 -28.86 39.29
CA PRO A 43 5.13 -28.71 38.00
C PRO A 43 4.42 -29.54 36.92
N ALA A 44 4.10 -28.89 35.81
CA ALA A 44 3.58 -29.55 34.61
C ALA A 44 4.62 -30.53 34.04
N PRO A 45 4.20 -31.67 33.45
CA PRO A 45 5.12 -32.59 32.80
C PRO A 45 5.74 -31.91 31.58
N GLN A 46 7.07 -31.94 31.53
CA GLN A 46 7.85 -31.50 30.37
C GLN A 46 7.49 -32.42 29.20
N ARG A 47 6.86 -31.86 28.17
CA ARG A 47 6.73 -32.55 26.88
C ARG A 47 8.06 -32.39 26.16
N ASP A 48 8.78 -33.51 26.08
CA ASP A 48 9.90 -33.69 25.17
C ASP A 48 9.47 -33.27 23.76
N ALA A 49 10.27 -32.39 23.16
CA ALA A 49 10.12 -31.98 21.77
C ALA A 49 10.55 -33.11 20.84
N PRO A 50 9.80 -33.38 19.77
CA PRO A 50 10.38 -33.74 18.49
C PRO A 50 10.42 -32.46 17.66
N GLY A 51 11.63 -32.01 17.34
CA GLY A 51 11.84 -30.98 16.34
C GLY A 51 11.22 -31.41 15.02
N GLN A 52 10.21 -30.69 14.57
CA GLN A 52 9.89 -30.62 13.15
C GLN A 52 10.42 -29.28 12.67
N ALA A 53 11.38 -29.40 11.76
CA ALA A 53 11.92 -28.30 10.98
C ALA A 53 10.76 -27.43 10.51
N VAL A 54 10.84 -26.14 10.79
CA VAL A 54 10.09 -25.16 10.01
C VAL A 54 10.53 -25.39 8.58
N ASP A 55 9.62 -25.88 7.73
CA ASP A 55 9.83 -25.89 6.30
C ASP A 55 10.23 -24.47 5.92
N GLU A 56 11.50 -24.35 5.54
CA GLU A 56 12.16 -23.13 5.17
C GLU A 56 11.30 -22.48 4.08
N VAL A 57 10.65 -21.36 4.41
CA VAL A 57 10.02 -20.51 3.41
C VAL A 57 11.15 -20.18 2.43
N PRO A 58 11.15 -20.71 1.21
CA PRO A 58 12.30 -20.57 0.34
C PRO A 58 12.52 -19.07 0.13
N ALA A 59 13.76 -18.64 0.33
CA ALA A 59 14.17 -17.26 0.11
C ALA A 59 13.63 -16.79 -1.26
N PRO A 60 13.15 -15.53 -1.38
CA PRO A 60 12.61 -15.03 -2.63
C PRO A 60 13.66 -15.22 -3.73
N VAL A 61 13.36 -16.11 -4.67
CA VAL A 61 14.24 -16.41 -5.79
C VAL A 61 14.53 -15.12 -6.59
N PRO A 62 15.80 -14.83 -6.94
CA PRO A 62 16.15 -13.65 -7.71
C PRO A 62 15.43 -13.64 -9.06
N LEU A 63 14.86 -12.49 -9.45
CA LEU A 63 14.02 -12.29 -10.64
C LEU A 63 14.74 -12.45 -12.01
N THR A 64 15.93 -13.04 -12.04
CA THR A 64 16.85 -13.01 -13.19
C THR A 64 16.84 -14.29 -14.03
N GLU A 65 16.14 -15.35 -13.61
CA GLU A 65 15.89 -16.55 -14.44
C GLU A 65 14.43 -16.53 -14.91
N ARG A 66 14.19 -16.12 -16.17
CA ARG A 66 12.84 -16.17 -16.75
C ARG A 66 12.79 -17.20 -17.88
N PRO A 67 12.01 -18.27 -17.66
CA PRO A 67 10.85 -18.49 -18.51
C PRO A 67 9.63 -18.56 -17.60
N ARG A 68 8.72 -17.57 -17.69
CA ARG A 68 7.39 -17.70 -17.05
C ARG A 68 6.22 -17.74 -18.06
N PRO A 69 6.17 -18.68 -19.02
CA PRO A 69 4.96 -18.91 -19.83
C PRO A 69 3.84 -19.64 -19.10
N GLU A 70 4.12 -20.30 -17.96
CA GLU A 70 3.23 -21.33 -17.41
C GLU A 70 1.84 -20.83 -17.02
N LEU A 71 1.72 -19.63 -16.44
CA LEU A 71 0.41 -19.11 -16.05
C LEU A 71 -0.43 -18.59 -17.23
N LEU A 72 0.20 -18.26 -18.37
CA LEU A 72 -0.50 -17.89 -19.60
C LEU A 72 -0.77 -19.11 -20.49
N GLY A 73 -0.78 -20.32 -19.91
CA GLY A 73 -1.03 -21.56 -20.65
C GLY A 73 0.17 -22.04 -21.48
N GLY A 74 1.38 -21.62 -21.14
CA GLY A 74 2.59 -21.94 -21.92
C GLY A 74 2.81 -21.02 -23.13
N GLU A 75 1.89 -20.09 -23.38
CA GLU A 75 1.97 -19.18 -24.51
C GLU A 75 3.01 -18.08 -24.28
N VAL A 76 3.64 -17.64 -25.37
CA VAL A 76 4.51 -16.45 -25.35
C VAL A 76 3.62 -15.23 -25.12
N PRO A 77 3.82 -14.44 -24.04
CA PRO A 77 3.02 -13.24 -23.84
C PRO A 77 3.34 -12.18 -24.91
N ARG A 78 2.30 -11.53 -25.43
CA ARG A 78 2.44 -10.27 -26.18
C ARG A 78 2.07 -9.06 -25.34
N GLU A 79 2.69 -7.93 -25.66
CA GLU A 79 2.29 -6.65 -25.10
C GLU A 79 0.94 -6.20 -25.65
N PHE A 80 0.00 -5.95 -24.75
CA PHE A 80 -1.36 -5.52 -25.08
C PHE A 80 -1.55 -4.01 -24.86
N GLN A 81 -1.11 -3.49 -23.71
CA GLN A 81 -1.31 -2.08 -23.36
C GLN A 81 -0.31 -1.59 -22.31
N ARG A 82 0.07 -0.31 -22.37
CA ARG A 82 0.85 0.38 -21.33
C ARG A 82 0.07 1.53 -20.70
N GLY A 83 0.30 1.77 -19.41
CA GLY A 83 -0.31 2.89 -18.69
C GLY A 83 -0.32 2.70 -17.18
N THR A 84 -1.20 3.44 -16.51
CA THR A 84 -1.26 3.47 -15.04
C THR A 84 -2.18 2.38 -14.50
N ALA A 85 -1.70 1.57 -13.57
CA ALA A 85 -2.50 0.68 -12.72
C ALA A 85 -2.93 1.40 -11.45
N SER A 86 -4.08 1.00 -10.91
CA SER A 86 -4.46 1.27 -9.52
C SER A 86 -5.03 0.01 -8.87
N TRP A 87 -5.62 0.13 -7.67
CA TRP A 87 -6.21 -1.02 -6.97
C TRP A 87 -7.53 -0.66 -6.26
N TYR A 88 -8.38 -1.67 -6.06
CA TYR A 88 -9.68 -1.52 -5.41
C TYR A 88 -9.56 -1.32 -3.90
N GLY A 89 -10.12 -0.21 -3.39
CA GLY A 89 -10.21 -0.01 -1.94
C GLY A 89 -11.05 -1.08 -1.21
N PRO A 90 -10.88 -1.23 0.12
CA PRO A 90 -11.52 -2.30 0.91
C PRO A 90 -13.06 -2.37 0.79
N ARG A 91 -13.71 -1.22 0.53
CA ARG A 91 -15.17 -1.10 0.40
C ARG A 91 -15.82 -1.92 -0.72
N PHE A 92 -15.03 -2.38 -1.69
CA PHE A 92 -15.52 -3.13 -2.84
C PHE A 92 -15.66 -4.62 -2.55
N ASN A 93 -15.03 -5.12 -1.48
CA ASN A 93 -15.05 -6.55 -1.12
C ASN A 93 -16.47 -7.09 -0.96
N GLY A 94 -16.71 -8.28 -1.52
CA GLY A 94 -17.99 -8.98 -1.50
C GLY A 94 -19.05 -8.44 -2.47
N ARG A 95 -18.79 -7.32 -3.17
CA ARG A 95 -19.70 -6.81 -4.21
C ARG A 95 -19.65 -7.68 -5.46
N ARG A 96 -20.72 -7.68 -6.25
CA ARG A 96 -20.72 -8.35 -7.55
C ARG A 96 -19.88 -7.56 -8.56
N THR A 97 -19.05 -8.25 -9.32
CA THR A 97 -18.30 -7.74 -10.47
C THR A 97 -19.15 -7.82 -11.74
N ALA A 98 -18.66 -7.24 -12.83
CA ALA A 98 -19.28 -7.35 -14.14
C ALA A 98 -19.29 -8.77 -14.74
N SER A 99 -18.40 -9.68 -14.29
CA SER A 99 -18.51 -11.11 -14.63
C SER A 99 -19.65 -11.83 -13.91
N GLY A 100 -20.24 -11.21 -12.88
CA GLY A 100 -21.29 -11.79 -12.04
C GLY A 100 -20.77 -12.47 -10.77
N GLU A 101 -19.45 -12.72 -10.67
CA GLU A 101 -18.77 -13.23 -9.48
C GLU A 101 -18.76 -12.19 -8.35
N ARG A 102 -18.50 -12.63 -7.10
CA ARG A 102 -18.25 -11.70 -5.99
C ARG A 102 -16.77 -11.36 -5.94
N PHE A 103 -16.46 -10.08 -5.84
CA PHE A 103 -15.09 -9.61 -5.68
C PHE A 103 -14.53 -10.02 -4.32
N ASP A 104 -13.42 -10.77 -4.32
CA ASP A 104 -12.57 -10.98 -3.15
C ASP A 104 -11.24 -10.23 -3.33
N MET A 105 -10.94 -9.33 -2.39
CA MET A 105 -9.71 -8.55 -2.41
C MET A 105 -8.43 -9.39 -2.27
N ARG A 106 -8.54 -10.63 -1.80
CA ARG A 106 -7.45 -11.58 -1.55
C ARG A 106 -7.11 -12.44 -2.78
N GLU A 107 -7.98 -12.47 -3.78
CA GLU A 107 -7.73 -13.19 -5.03
C GLU A 107 -6.90 -12.35 -6.01
N PHE A 108 -6.22 -13.01 -6.95
CA PHE A 108 -5.48 -12.34 -8.03
C PHE A 108 -6.41 -12.00 -9.20
N THR A 109 -7.25 -10.99 -8.99
CA THR A 109 -8.23 -10.54 -9.98
C THR A 109 -8.07 -9.05 -10.31
N ALA A 110 -8.58 -8.65 -11.48
CA ALA A 110 -8.52 -7.27 -11.94
C ALA A 110 -9.73 -6.85 -12.78
N ALA A 111 -9.94 -5.54 -12.86
CA ALA A 111 -10.84 -4.88 -13.81
C ALA A 111 -10.08 -4.40 -15.03
N HIS A 112 -10.65 -4.70 -16.20
CA HIS A 112 -10.18 -4.14 -17.47
C HIS A 112 -11.36 -3.79 -18.39
N ARG A 113 -11.19 -2.77 -19.24
CA ARG A 113 -12.28 -2.21 -20.07
C ARG A 113 -12.76 -3.17 -21.16
N THR A 114 -11.84 -3.76 -21.91
CA THR A 114 -12.15 -4.46 -23.17
C THR A 114 -11.82 -5.95 -23.14
N LEU A 115 -10.72 -6.34 -22.48
CA LEU A 115 -10.33 -7.75 -22.34
C LEU A 115 -11.50 -8.67 -21.91
N PRO A 116 -11.63 -9.86 -22.52
CA PRO A 116 -12.63 -10.84 -22.13
C PRO A 116 -12.54 -11.19 -20.64
N PHE A 117 -13.67 -11.57 -20.04
CA PHE A 117 -13.64 -12.12 -18.68
C PHE A 117 -12.95 -13.48 -18.70
N GLY A 118 -12.19 -13.77 -17.65
CA GLY A 118 -11.40 -14.99 -17.54
C GLY A 118 -10.01 -14.90 -18.18
N THR A 119 -9.73 -13.87 -18.98
CA THR A 119 -8.38 -13.67 -19.53
C THR A 119 -7.36 -13.53 -18.40
N LEU A 120 -6.28 -14.30 -18.49
CA LEU A 120 -5.12 -14.17 -17.62
C LEU A 120 -4.21 -13.09 -18.20
N VAL A 121 -3.80 -12.15 -17.36
CA VAL A 121 -3.00 -11.00 -17.74
C VAL A 121 -1.81 -10.94 -16.81
N ARG A 122 -0.62 -10.87 -17.38
CA ARG A 122 0.57 -10.52 -16.63
C ARG A 122 0.71 -9.01 -16.58
N VAL A 123 0.77 -8.48 -15.37
CA VAL A 123 0.95 -7.05 -15.09
C VAL A 123 2.38 -6.83 -14.67
N HIS A 124 3.17 -6.24 -15.55
CA HIS A 124 4.57 -5.93 -15.29
C HIS A 124 4.76 -4.48 -14.89
N SER A 125 5.38 -4.24 -13.74
CA SER A 125 5.70 -2.91 -13.23
C SER A 125 6.95 -2.35 -13.88
N LEU A 126 6.80 -1.18 -14.51
CA LEU A 126 7.92 -0.42 -15.08
C LEU A 126 8.76 0.31 -14.02
N VAL A 127 8.29 0.35 -12.76
CA VAL A 127 8.92 1.12 -11.68
C VAL A 127 9.90 0.26 -10.88
N ASN A 128 9.54 -0.99 -10.60
CA ASN A 128 10.32 -1.89 -9.75
C ASN A 128 10.61 -3.26 -10.38
N GLY A 129 10.22 -3.47 -11.64
CA GLY A 129 10.48 -4.71 -12.39
C GLY A 129 9.69 -5.94 -11.92
N ARG A 130 8.78 -5.79 -10.95
CA ARG A 130 7.93 -6.90 -10.47
C ARG A 130 6.83 -7.21 -11.46
N ASP A 131 6.37 -8.46 -11.47
CA ASP A 131 5.21 -8.91 -12.22
C ASP A 131 4.22 -9.62 -11.30
N VAL A 132 2.94 -9.56 -11.68
CA VAL A 132 1.88 -10.34 -11.06
C VAL A 132 0.90 -10.78 -12.15
N ASP A 133 0.44 -12.00 -12.06
CA ASP A 133 -0.53 -12.57 -12.98
C ASP A 133 -1.93 -12.48 -12.37
N VAL A 134 -2.90 -12.00 -13.13
CA VAL A 134 -4.27 -11.74 -12.65
C VAL A 134 -5.32 -12.18 -13.66
N ARG A 135 -6.50 -12.54 -13.17
CA ARG A 135 -7.68 -12.86 -13.99
C ARG A 135 -8.60 -11.67 -14.14
N ILE A 136 -9.05 -11.37 -15.36
CA ILE A 136 -10.02 -10.30 -15.59
C ILE A 136 -11.42 -10.77 -15.16
N THR A 137 -12.02 -10.07 -14.20
CA THR A 137 -13.34 -10.41 -13.64
C THR A 137 -14.30 -9.23 -13.62
N ASP A 138 -13.82 -8.02 -13.87
CA ASP A 138 -14.64 -6.81 -13.78
C ASP A 138 -14.34 -5.81 -14.91
N ARG A 139 -15.17 -4.77 -15.00
CA ARG A 139 -15.08 -3.72 -16.03
C ARG A 139 -14.68 -2.38 -15.43
N GLY A 140 -13.90 -1.65 -16.21
CA GLY A 140 -13.24 -0.41 -15.79
C GLY A 140 -11.73 -0.59 -15.86
N PRO A 141 -10.93 0.26 -15.21
CA PRO A 141 -11.31 1.54 -14.60
C PRO A 141 -11.92 2.50 -15.63
N TYR A 142 -12.83 3.39 -15.23
CA TYR A 142 -13.36 4.43 -16.12
C TYR A 142 -12.79 5.83 -15.84
N ALA A 143 -12.23 6.02 -14.65
CA ALA A 143 -11.71 7.31 -14.23
C ALA A 143 -10.22 7.47 -14.55
N GLY A 144 -9.88 8.60 -15.18
CA GLY A 144 -8.51 8.98 -15.52
C GLY A 144 -7.90 8.11 -16.63
N ASN A 145 -6.57 8.17 -16.72
CA ASN A 145 -5.77 7.43 -17.70
C ASN A 145 -5.32 6.06 -17.18
N ARG A 146 -6.08 5.47 -16.25
CA ARG A 146 -5.80 4.14 -15.70
C ARG A 146 -6.24 3.08 -16.69
N ILE A 147 -5.46 2.02 -16.81
CA ILE A 147 -5.72 0.91 -17.73
C ILE A 147 -6.21 -0.34 -17.03
N ILE A 148 -5.87 -0.52 -15.74
CA ILE A 148 -6.23 -1.69 -14.95
C ILE A 148 -6.42 -1.33 -13.48
N ASP A 149 -7.41 -1.93 -12.83
CA ASP A 149 -7.62 -1.83 -11.38
C ASP A 149 -7.45 -3.23 -10.76
N LEU A 150 -6.43 -3.40 -9.91
CA LEU A 150 -6.04 -4.66 -9.30
C LEU A 150 -6.77 -4.92 -7.98
N SER A 151 -6.86 -6.20 -7.59
CA SER A 151 -7.18 -6.58 -6.22
C SER A 151 -6.09 -6.12 -5.24
N ARG A 152 -6.39 -6.15 -3.94
CA ARG A 152 -5.41 -5.80 -2.90
C ARG A 152 -4.24 -6.77 -2.90
N ALA A 153 -4.48 -8.08 -2.99
CA ALA A 153 -3.43 -9.08 -3.02
C ALA A 153 -2.50 -8.89 -4.22
N ALA A 154 -3.05 -8.67 -5.41
CA ALA A 154 -2.23 -8.41 -6.60
C ALA A 154 -1.43 -7.11 -6.49
N ALA A 155 -2.02 -6.06 -5.90
CA ALA A 155 -1.34 -4.80 -5.66
C ALA A 155 -0.23 -4.90 -4.61
N GLU A 156 -0.37 -5.77 -3.62
CA GLU A 156 0.65 -6.07 -2.61
C GLU A 156 1.86 -6.76 -3.25
N GLU A 157 1.60 -7.80 -4.04
CA GLU A 157 2.64 -8.55 -4.76
C GLU A 157 3.43 -7.65 -5.72
N LEU A 158 2.70 -6.82 -6.49
CA LEU A 158 3.29 -5.82 -7.38
C LEU A 158 3.99 -4.67 -6.63
N GLY A 159 3.79 -4.57 -5.31
CA GLY A 159 4.41 -3.59 -4.42
C GLY A 159 3.88 -2.17 -4.64
N MET A 160 2.58 -1.99 -4.83
CA MET A 160 1.95 -0.69 -5.12
C MET A 160 1.01 -0.15 -4.05
N LEU A 161 0.84 -0.86 -2.92
CA LEU A 161 -0.07 -0.42 -1.84
C LEU A 161 0.26 0.98 -1.29
N GLY A 162 1.54 1.32 -1.18
CA GLY A 162 1.97 2.62 -0.62
C GLY A 162 1.59 3.82 -1.49
N MET A 163 1.94 3.81 -2.77
CA MET A 163 1.63 4.91 -3.70
C MET A 163 0.19 4.87 -4.22
N GLY A 164 -0.46 3.71 -4.20
CA GLY A 164 -1.82 3.49 -4.71
C GLY A 164 -1.95 3.38 -6.22
N PHE A 165 -0.95 3.85 -6.98
CA PHE A 165 -0.87 3.73 -8.44
C PHE A 165 0.55 3.38 -8.90
N LYS A 166 0.67 2.85 -10.11
CA LYS A 166 1.95 2.42 -10.68
C LYS A 166 1.91 2.37 -12.21
N GLU A 167 3.01 2.70 -12.89
CA GLU A 167 3.12 2.52 -14.34
C GLU A 167 3.42 1.05 -14.67
N VAL A 168 2.62 0.46 -15.56
CA VAL A 168 2.65 -0.96 -15.88
C VAL A 168 2.52 -1.23 -17.39
N VAL A 169 2.93 -2.43 -17.77
CA VAL A 169 2.67 -3.06 -19.07
C VAL A 169 1.77 -4.26 -18.83
N LEU A 170 0.71 -4.39 -19.62
CA LEU A 170 -0.15 -5.57 -19.66
C LEU A 170 0.32 -6.50 -20.76
N LEU A 171 0.59 -7.73 -20.36
CA LEU A 171 0.98 -8.83 -21.23
C LEU A 171 -0.15 -9.87 -21.24
N VAL A 172 -0.57 -10.30 -22.42
CA VAL A 172 -1.67 -11.26 -22.60
C VAL A 172 -1.20 -12.49 -23.41
N PRO A 173 -1.86 -13.65 -23.26
CA PRO A 173 -1.63 -14.80 -24.13
C PRO A 173 -1.92 -14.41 -25.60
N GLU A 174 -1.15 -14.96 -26.54
CA GLU A 174 -1.34 -14.75 -27.99
C GLU A 174 -2.75 -15.15 -28.45
N SER A 175 -3.32 -16.18 -27.82
CA SER A 175 -4.69 -16.64 -28.10
C SER A 175 -5.79 -15.67 -27.68
N THR A 176 -5.45 -14.60 -26.95
CA THR A 176 -6.43 -13.57 -26.57
C THR A 176 -6.89 -12.84 -27.83
N PRO A 177 -8.20 -12.87 -28.16
CA PRO A 177 -8.72 -12.26 -29.38
C PRO A 177 -8.35 -10.78 -29.41
N GLU A 178 -8.01 -10.28 -30.60
CA GLU A 178 -7.82 -8.85 -30.80
C GLU A 178 -9.14 -8.14 -30.53
N VAL A 179 -9.21 -7.53 -29.36
CA VAL A 179 -10.29 -6.61 -29.03
C VAL A 179 -9.81 -5.24 -29.49
N ASP A 180 -10.61 -4.52 -30.28
CA ASP A 180 -10.31 -3.15 -30.68
C ASP A 180 -10.03 -2.30 -29.43
N VAL A 181 -8.75 -2.18 -29.08
CA VAL A 181 -8.30 -1.32 -27.99
C VAL A 181 -8.41 0.08 -28.56
N ALA A 182 -9.56 0.72 -28.36
CA ALA A 182 -9.68 2.14 -28.60
C ALA A 182 -8.45 2.80 -27.95
N PRO A 183 -7.66 3.56 -28.73
CA PRO A 183 -6.38 4.08 -28.25
C PRO A 183 -6.60 4.80 -26.91
N PRO A 184 -5.67 4.68 -25.93
CA PRO A 184 -5.82 5.35 -24.66
C PRO A 184 -6.16 6.81 -24.91
N PRO A 185 -7.17 7.39 -24.23
CA PRO A 185 -7.62 8.74 -24.51
C PRO A 185 -6.39 9.66 -24.48
N ALA A 186 -6.17 10.38 -25.58
CA ALA A 186 -4.99 11.21 -25.74
C ALA A 186 -4.75 12.04 -24.47
N ARG A 187 -3.51 12.02 -23.95
CA ARG A 187 -3.13 12.82 -22.79
C ARG A 187 -3.59 14.26 -23.06
N LYS A 188 -4.52 14.78 -22.23
CA LYS A 188 -4.85 16.21 -22.28
C LYS A 188 -3.52 16.97 -22.12
N PRO A 189 -3.20 17.93 -22.99
CA PRO A 189 -1.95 18.66 -22.90
C PRO A 189 -1.84 19.26 -21.51
N ALA A 190 -0.65 19.13 -20.90
CA ALA A 190 -0.37 19.75 -19.62
C ALA A 190 -0.78 21.22 -19.70
N ARG A 191 -1.67 21.66 -18.78
CA ARG A 191 -2.04 23.08 -18.68
C ARG A 191 -0.74 23.86 -18.52
N LYS A 192 -0.42 24.74 -19.48
CA LYS A 192 0.75 25.62 -19.39
C LYS A 192 0.73 26.31 -18.02
N PRO A 193 1.87 26.41 -17.31
CA PRO A 193 1.92 27.15 -16.06
C PRO A 193 1.40 28.56 -16.33
N ARG A 194 0.41 28.99 -15.53
CA ARG A 194 -0.08 30.37 -15.59
C ARG A 194 1.12 31.28 -15.30
N ARG A 195 1.52 32.08 -16.29
CA ARG A 195 2.53 33.12 -16.11
C ARG A 195 2.00 34.06 -15.03
N VAL A 196 2.62 34.05 -13.85
CA VAL A 196 2.32 35.03 -12.81
C VAL A 196 2.99 36.33 -13.27
N SER A 197 2.19 37.32 -13.67
CA SER A 197 2.72 38.65 -14.00
C SER A 197 3.36 39.24 -12.74
N PRO A 198 4.58 39.80 -12.80
CA PRO A 198 5.17 40.46 -11.66
C PRO A 198 4.30 41.67 -11.28
N ALA A 199 3.95 41.76 -9.99
CA ALA A 199 3.24 42.90 -9.45
C ALA A 199 4.05 44.18 -9.71
N SER A 200 3.41 45.16 -10.34
CA SER A 200 3.96 46.50 -10.53
C SER A 200 4.32 47.08 -9.16
N ARG A 201 5.62 47.18 -8.85
CA ARG A 201 6.08 48.06 -7.77
C ARG A 201 5.81 49.50 -8.19
N ARG A 202 5.03 50.21 -7.38
CA ARG A 202 4.95 51.66 -7.38
C ARG A 202 5.99 52.22 -6.43
#